data_AF-A0A161K0U5-F1
#
_entry.id   AF-A0A161K0U5-F1
#
_cell.length_a   1.000
_cell.length_b   1.000
_cell.length_c   1.000
_cell.angle_alpha   90.00
_cell.angle_beta   90.00
_cell.angle_gamma   90.00
#
_symmetry.space_group_name_H-M   'P 1'
#
loop_
_entity.id
_entity.type
_entity.pdbx_description
1 polymer ?
#
loop_
_entity_poly.entity_id
_entity_poly.type
_entity_poly.pdbx_seq_one_letter_code
_entity_poly.pdbx_strand_id
1 'polypeptide(L)'
;MIVNSNDEVEIFDNDVKDNKTANVIISSYYSTGFDTKKGIAAAYDPYPENIYVTGNRFSGGGDDPGGRFAPMKALAGGRLPDVLWDGFVNPKLKTPGICVRNGAAKLLNVDGPGKFARARIDTSVDCAPATRLPEIVLPEKMTKDSGKAS
;
A
#
# COMPACT_ATOMS: atom_id res chain seq x y z
N MET A 1 -0.64 1.87 -7.60
CA MET A 1 0.21 0.69 -7.33
C MET A 1 -0.46 -0.18 -6.27
N ILE A 2 -0.23 -1.51 -6.30
CA ILE A 2 -0.83 -2.46 -5.36
C ILE A 2 0.27 -3.33 -4.76
N VAL A 3 0.25 -3.51 -3.44
CA VAL A 3 0.99 -4.54 -2.70
C VAL A 3 -0.03 -5.50 -2.12
N ASN A 4 0.01 -6.76 -2.57
CA ASN A 4 -0.98 -7.76 -2.16
C ASN A 4 -0.34 -8.96 -1.46
N SER A 5 -0.59 -9.11 -0.16
CA SER A 5 -0.10 -10.23 0.67
C SER A 5 1.40 -10.48 0.47
N ASN A 6 2.20 -9.41 0.62
CA ASN A 6 3.65 -9.51 0.60
C ASN A 6 4.18 -8.94 1.90
N ASP A 7 5.34 -9.45 2.29
CA ASP A 7 6.06 -9.02 3.48
C ASP A 7 7.30 -8.23 3.07
N GLU A 8 7.77 -7.37 3.97
CA GLU A 8 9.05 -6.66 3.81
C GLU A 8 9.12 -5.88 2.49
N VAL A 9 8.11 -5.04 2.25
CA VAL A 9 8.04 -4.22 1.04
C VAL A 9 8.33 -2.77 1.38
N GLU A 10 9.31 -2.20 0.67
CA GLU A 10 9.56 -0.78 0.70
C GLU A 10 9.17 -0.13 -0.63
N ILE A 11 8.31 0.89 -0.55
CA ILE A 11 7.81 1.66 -1.68
C ILE A 11 8.46 3.04 -1.59
N PHE A 12 9.44 3.29 -2.46
CA PHE A 12 10.20 4.52 -2.40
C PHE A 12 10.62 5.08 -3.75
N ASP A 13 10.79 6.40 -3.79
CA ASP A 13 11.31 7.17 -4.91
C ASP A 13 10.53 7.04 -6.24
N ASN A 14 9.22 6.75 -6.17
CA ASN A 14 8.36 6.67 -7.35
C ASN A 14 7.62 7.98 -7.63
N ASP A 15 7.41 8.29 -8.90
CA ASP A 15 6.38 9.24 -9.36
C ASP A 15 5.08 8.47 -9.63
N VAL A 16 4.06 8.68 -8.80
CA VAL A 16 2.75 8.01 -8.95
C VAL A 16 1.67 9.06 -9.08
N LYS A 17 0.85 8.94 -10.12
CA LYS A 17 -0.20 9.91 -10.40
C LYS A 17 -1.50 9.31 -10.91
N ASP A 18 -2.58 10.04 -10.68
CA ASP A 18 -3.87 9.89 -11.35
C ASP A 18 -4.51 8.49 -11.28
N ASN A 19 -4.20 7.72 -10.23
CA ASN A 19 -4.91 6.46 -9.98
C ASN A 19 -6.35 6.76 -9.56
N LYS A 20 -7.33 6.10 -10.18
CA LYS A 20 -8.75 6.32 -9.89
C LYS A 20 -9.10 6.12 -8.40
N THR A 21 -8.54 5.07 -7.78
CA THR A 21 -8.59 4.81 -6.33
C THR A 21 -7.36 5.45 -5.65
N ALA A 22 -6.75 4.84 -4.63
CA ALA A 22 -5.54 5.36 -4.01
C ALA A 22 -4.29 5.17 -4.88
N ASN A 23 -3.26 5.97 -4.65
CA ASN A 23 -1.96 5.86 -5.34
C ASN A 23 -1.22 4.58 -4.93
N VAL A 24 -1.34 4.18 -3.68
CA VAL A 24 -0.87 2.90 -3.13
C VAL A 24 -2.03 2.18 -2.46
N ILE A 25 -2.22 0.90 -2.79
CA ILE A 25 -3.16 0.01 -2.12
C ILE A 25 -2.36 -1.11 -1.48
N ILE A 26 -2.51 -1.27 -0.16
CA ILE A 26 -1.97 -2.36 0.63
C ILE A 26 -3.14 -3.30 0.93
N SER A 27 -3.11 -4.49 0.35
CA SER A 27 -4.20 -5.45 0.46
C SER A 27 -3.72 -6.81 0.94
N SER A 28 -4.59 -7.49 1.68
CA SER A 28 -4.52 -8.91 1.97
C SER A 28 -5.25 -9.71 0.89
N TYR A 29 -5.01 -11.01 0.91
CA TYR A 29 -5.68 -11.98 0.05
C TYR A 29 -7.21 -11.93 0.22
N TYR A 30 -7.68 -11.59 1.42
CA TYR A 30 -9.11 -11.54 1.75
C TYR A 30 -9.85 -10.40 1.02
N SER A 31 -9.13 -9.40 0.55
CA SER A 31 -9.70 -8.21 -0.09
C SER A 31 -9.60 -8.21 -1.61
N THR A 32 -8.73 -9.04 -2.19
CA THR A 32 -8.35 -8.95 -3.61
C THR A 32 -9.24 -9.71 -4.58
N GLY A 33 -10.24 -10.42 -4.09
CA GLY A 33 -11.19 -11.12 -4.96
C GLY A 33 -10.57 -12.30 -5.72
N PHE A 34 -9.39 -12.77 -5.31
CA PHE A 34 -8.90 -14.08 -5.73
C PHE A 34 -9.93 -15.14 -5.35
N ASP A 35 -10.14 -16.11 -6.23
CA ASP A 35 -11.16 -17.14 -6.11
C ASP A 35 -10.99 -17.93 -4.81
N THR A 36 -11.63 -17.44 -3.73
CA THR A 36 -11.59 -18.01 -2.38
C THR A 36 -12.20 -19.41 -2.35
N LYS A 37 -12.86 -19.82 -3.45
CA LYS A 37 -13.46 -21.14 -3.65
C LYS A 37 -12.44 -22.28 -3.64
N LYS A 38 -11.18 -22.02 -4.00
CA LYS A 38 -10.12 -23.05 -4.00
C LYS A 38 -9.40 -23.18 -2.66
N GLY A 39 -9.75 -22.33 -1.69
CA GLY A 39 -9.05 -22.25 -0.42
C GLY A 39 -7.66 -21.62 -0.57
N ILE A 40 -7.07 -21.27 0.57
CA ILE A 40 -5.70 -20.80 0.67
C ILE A 40 -4.83 -22.05 0.87
N ALA A 41 -3.74 -22.19 0.12
CA ALA A 41 -2.76 -23.25 0.39
C ALA A 41 -2.24 -23.08 1.82
N ALA A 42 -2.14 -24.16 2.60
CA ALA A 42 -1.88 -24.08 4.04
C ALA A 42 -0.60 -23.32 4.43
N ALA A 43 0.37 -23.22 3.52
CA ALA A 43 1.63 -22.52 3.73
C ALA A 43 1.65 -21.07 3.20
N TYR A 44 0.56 -20.57 2.61
CA TYR A 44 0.50 -19.22 2.06
C TYR A 44 0.19 -18.21 3.16
N ASP A 45 0.98 -17.14 3.25
CA ASP A 45 0.68 -15.99 4.10
C ASP A 45 -0.30 -15.04 3.37
N PRO A 46 -1.52 -14.83 3.89
CA PRO A 46 -2.49 -13.97 3.24
C PRO A 46 -2.41 -12.50 3.66
N TYR A 47 -1.49 -12.12 4.55
CA TYR A 47 -1.42 -10.77 5.12
C TYR A 47 -0.29 -9.94 4.49
N PRO A 48 -0.45 -8.61 4.40
CA PRO A 48 0.67 -7.72 4.14
C PRO A 48 1.37 -7.36 5.45
N GLU A 49 2.70 -7.48 5.49
CA GLU A 49 3.49 -7.26 6.70
C GLU A 49 4.73 -6.39 6.43
N ASN A 50 5.10 -5.53 7.40
CA ASN A 50 6.31 -4.69 7.32
C ASN A 50 6.40 -3.85 6.02
N ILE A 51 5.32 -3.15 5.70
CA ILE A 51 5.23 -2.30 4.51
C ILE A 51 5.61 -0.87 4.85
N TYR A 52 6.58 -0.31 4.13
CA TYR A 52 7.03 1.06 4.33
C TYR A 52 6.85 1.90 3.07
N VAL A 53 6.06 2.97 3.16
CA VAL A 53 5.86 3.94 2.07
C VAL A 53 6.57 5.24 2.41
N THR A 54 7.58 5.62 1.62
CA THR A 54 8.39 6.82 1.87
C THR A 54 8.98 7.42 0.59
N GLY A 55 9.26 8.73 0.57
CA GLY A 55 10.00 9.38 -0.53
C GLY A 55 9.34 9.37 -1.93
N ASN A 56 8.08 8.96 -2.06
CA ASN A 56 7.35 8.99 -3.34
C ASN A 56 6.74 10.36 -3.60
N ARG A 57 6.60 10.71 -4.88
CA ARG A 57 5.96 11.94 -5.37
C ARG A 57 4.57 11.61 -5.88
N PHE A 58 3.57 11.83 -5.02
CA PHE A 58 2.16 11.57 -5.35
C PHE A 58 1.48 12.83 -5.88
N SER A 59 0.73 12.69 -6.98
CA SER A 59 -0.07 13.78 -7.55
C SER A 59 -1.39 13.26 -8.10
N GLY A 60 -2.49 13.95 -7.80
CA GLY A 60 -3.84 13.48 -8.16
C GLY A 60 -4.18 12.11 -7.55
N GLY A 61 -5.29 11.55 -8.03
CA GLY A 61 -5.79 10.25 -7.64
C GLY A 61 -6.76 10.26 -6.45
N GLY A 62 -7.55 9.19 -6.33
CA GLY A 62 -8.56 9.02 -5.30
C GLY A 62 -9.93 9.59 -5.65
N ASP A 63 -10.12 10.09 -6.87
CA ASP A 63 -11.31 10.84 -7.29
C ASP A 63 -12.47 9.94 -7.72
N ASP A 64 -12.16 8.79 -8.34
CA ASP A 64 -13.14 7.82 -8.85
C ASP A 64 -12.90 6.41 -8.27
N PRO A 65 -12.95 6.25 -6.93
CA PRO A 65 -12.81 4.95 -6.34
C PRO A 65 -14.08 4.13 -6.62
N GLY A 66 -13.91 2.84 -6.91
CA GLY A 66 -15.04 1.94 -7.15
C GLY A 66 -16.08 1.98 -6.02
N GLY A 67 -17.33 1.62 -6.34
CA GLY A 67 -18.51 1.94 -5.50
C GLY A 67 -18.43 1.53 -4.01
N ARG A 68 -17.67 0.49 -3.68
CA ARG A 68 -17.41 0.08 -2.28
C ARG A 68 -16.65 1.13 -1.47
N PHE A 69 -15.72 1.86 -2.08
CA PHE A 69 -14.84 2.83 -1.42
C PHE A 69 -15.29 4.29 -1.63
N ALA A 70 -16.19 4.55 -2.58
CA ALA A 70 -16.72 5.89 -2.86
C ALA A 70 -17.24 6.65 -1.63
N PRO A 71 -17.97 6.03 -0.67
CA PRO A 71 -18.40 6.73 0.54
C PRO A 71 -17.24 7.24 1.41
N MET A 72 -16.08 6.59 1.35
CA MET A 72 -14.92 6.92 2.19
C MET A 72 -14.20 8.20 1.76
N LYS A 73 -14.49 8.74 0.57
CA LYS A 73 -13.99 10.06 0.13
C LYS A 73 -14.37 11.18 1.11
N ALA A 74 -15.48 11.03 1.83
CA ALA A 74 -15.92 11.98 2.85
C ALA A 74 -14.93 12.12 4.02
N LEU A 75 -14.12 11.09 4.31
CA LEU A 75 -13.13 11.11 5.40
C LEU A 75 -11.91 11.99 5.10
N ALA A 76 -11.68 12.34 3.83
CA ALA A 76 -10.50 13.06 3.37
C ALA A 76 -10.81 14.24 2.45
N GLY A 77 -12.03 14.80 2.55
CA GLY A 77 -12.36 16.06 1.88
C GLY A 77 -12.67 15.93 0.39
N GLY A 78 -13.20 14.78 -0.05
CA GLY A 78 -13.77 14.62 -1.40
C GLY A 78 -13.00 13.69 -2.34
N ARG A 79 -11.83 13.21 -1.94
CA ARG A 79 -11.05 12.15 -2.60
C ARG A 79 -10.46 11.19 -1.58
N LEU A 80 -10.08 9.99 -2.00
CA LEU A 80 -9.35 9.08 -1.11
C LEU A 80 -7.92 9.60 -0.83
N PRO A 81 -7.36 9.30 0.35
CA PRO A 81 -5.93 9.50 0.62
C PRO A 81 -5.03 8.73 -0.35
N ASP A 82 -3.77 9.14 -0.41
CA ASP A 82 -2.77 8.55 -1.31
C ASP A 82 -2.51 7.07 -1.03
N VAL A 83 -2.63 6.64 0.23
CA VAL A 83 -2.44 5.25 0.65
C VAL A 83 -3.74 4.69 1.21
N LEU A 84 -4.12 3.51 0.75
CA LEU A 84 -5.24 2.73 1.28
C LEU A 84 -4.72 1.40 1.81
N TRP A 85 -5.06 1.06 3.05
CA TRP A 85 -4.83 -0.27 3.61
C TRP A 85 -6.17 -0.94 3.93
N ASP A 86 -6.26 -2.22 3.58
CA ASP A 86 -7.48 -3.00 3.75
C ASP A 86 -7.80 -3.36 5.21
N GLY A 87 -6.85 -3.20 6.13
CA GLY A 87 -7.03 -3.36 7.57
C GLY A 87 -6.93 -4.79 8.08
N PHE A 88 -6.58 -5.77 7.24
CA PHE A 88 -6.30 -7.14 7.69
C PHE A 88 -4.91 -7.22 8.33
N VAL A 89 -4.84 -7.89 9.49
CA VAL A 89 -3.61 -8.05 10.29
C VAL A 89 -3.39 -9.53 10.58
N ASN A 90 -2.15 -9.98 10.46
CA ASN A 90 -1.80 -11.34 10.86
C ASN A 90 -1.92 -11.50 12.39
N PRO A 91 -2.80 -12.39 12.89
CA PRO A 91 -2.99 -12.59 14.32
C PRO A 91 -1.75 -13.18 15.03
N LYS A 92 -0.75 -13.67 14.26
CA LYS A 92 0.50 -14.19 14.81
C LYS A 92 1.52 -13.10 15.14
N LEU A 93 1.32 -11.88 14.64
CA LEU A 93 2.22 -10.76 14.86
C LEU A 93 1.70 -9.82 15.94
N LYS A 94 2.62 -9.17 16.65
CA LYS A 94 2.27 -8.10 17.61
C LYS A 94 1.80 -6.83 16.90
N THR A 95 2.38 -6.54 15.74
CA THR A 95 2.08 -5.36 14.91
C THR A 95 2.21 -5.74 13.44
N PRO A 96 1.38 -5.19 12.54
CA PRO A 96 1.48 -5.47 11.11
C PRO A 96 2.67 -4.77 10.43
N GLY A 97 3.28 -3.77 11.08
CA GLY A 97 4.43 -3.05 10.52
C GLY A 97 4.10 -2.16 9.32
N ILE A 98 2.84 -1.71 9.18
CA ILE A 98 2.44 -0.76 8.14
C ILE A 98 2.87 0.65 8.56
N CYS A 99 3.81 1.23 7.82
CA CYS A 99 4.37 2.55 8.07
C CYS A 99 4.28 3.45 6.82
N VAL A 100 3.87 4.70 7.01
CA VAL A 100 3.78 5.72 5.97
C VAL A 100 4.44 6.99 6.46
N ARG A 101 5.63 7.28 5.92
CA ARG A 101 6.34 8.55 6.13
C ARG A 101 6.69 9.13 4.77
N ASN A 102 5.68 9.72 4.13
CA ASN A 102 5.75 10.17 2.74
C ASN A 102 5.23 11.61 2.59
N GLY A 103 5.83 12.54 3.35
CA GLY A 103 5.42 13.95 3.35
C GLY A 103 3.99 14.13 3.84
N ALA A 104 3.14 14.78 3.05
CA ALA A 104 1.74 15.04 3.39
C ALA A 104 0.79 13.85 3.14
N ALA A 105 1.30 12.74 2.59
CA ALA A 105 0.48 11.57 2.29
C ALA A 105 -0.15 11.01 3.56
N LYS A 106 -1.42 10.62 3.45
CA LYS A 106 -2.19 10.01 4.54
C LYS A 106 -2.57 8.58 4.17
N LEU A 107 -2.78 7.74 5.19
CA LEU A 107 -3.29 6.40 5.03
C LEU A 107 -4.77 6.33 5.44
N LEU A 108 -5.60 5.77 4.57
CA LEU A 108 -6.95 5.30 4.89
C LEU A 108 -6.89 3.82 5.26
N ASN A 109 -7.22 3.48 6.50
CA ASN A 109 -7.54 2.10 6.87
C ASN A 109 -9.04 1.90 6.65
N VAL A 110 -9.40 0.99 5.76
CA VAL A 110 -10.81 0.77 5.41
C VAL A 110 -11.53 -0.17 6.37
N ASP A 111 -10.85 -0.83 7.30
CA ASP A 111 -11.47 -1.78 8.25
C ASP A 111 -12.19 -2.95 7.54
N GLY A 112 -11.51 -3.61 6.61
CA GLY A 112 -12.02 -4.78 5.89
C GLY A 112 -12.57 -5.89 6.81
N PRO A 113 -11.85 -6.32 7.86
CA PRO A 113 -12.35 -7.33 8.81
C PRO A 113 -13.64 -6.90 9.54
N GLY A 114 -13.76 -5.61 9.87
CA GLY A 114 -14.94 -5.00 10.49
C GLY A 114 -16.05 -4.62 9.51
N LYS A 115 -15.97 -5.07 8.25
CA LYS A 115 -16.94 -4.73 7.18
C LYS A 115 -17.08 -3.23 6.96
N PHE A 116 -15.96 -2.51 7.01
CA PHE A 116 -15.87 -1.06 6.80
C PHE A 116 -16.51 -0.20 7.89
N ALA A 117 -16.90 -0.78 9.03
CA ALA A 117 -17.61 -0.07 10.09
C ALA A 117 -16.76 1.00 10.80
N ARG A 118 -15.43 0.83 10.80
CA ARG A 118 -14.48 1.75 11.45
C ARG A 118 -13.41 2.27 10.48
N ALA A 119 -13.79 2.47 9.21
CA ALA A 119 -12.93 3.11 8.23
C ALA A 119 -12.47 4.49 8.75
N ARG A 120 -11.17 4.76 8.68
CA ARG A 120 -10.56 5.95 9.30
C ARG A 120 -9.27 6.37 8.60
N ILE A 121 -8.95 7.65 8.72
CA ILE A 121 -7.59 8.12 8.47
C ILE A 121 -6.73 7.65 9.64
N ASP A 122 -5.81 6.74 9.37
CA ASP A 122 -4.97 6.15 10.41
C ASP A 122 -3.70 6.98 10.54
N THR A 123 -3.59 7.76 11.61
CA THR A 123 -2.38 8.54 11.90
C THR A 123 -1.38 7.77 12.74
N SER A 124 -1.74 6.59 13.27
CA SER A 124 -0.83 5.78 14.08
C SER A 124 0.29 5.12 13.27
N VAL A 125 0.16 5.16 11.94
CA VAL A 125 1.11 4.59 10.97
C VAL A 125 2.16 5.60 10.48
N ASP A 126 2.23 6.82 11.04
CA ASP A 126 3.38 7.72 10.81
C ASP A 126 4.61 7.21 11.56
N CYS A 127 5.22 6.17 10.98
CA CYS A 127 6.36 5.46 11.52
C CYS A 127 7.37 5.14 10.42
N ALA A 128 8.49 4.54 10.82
CA ALA A 128 9.47 3.95 9.92
C ALA A 128 9.96 2.62 10.53
N PRO A 129 10.34 1.63 9.71
CA PRO A 129 10.95 0.40 10.20
C PRO A 129 12.30 0.68 10.85
N ALA A 130 12.72 -0.18 11.78
CA ALA A 130 14.01 -0.04 12.47
C ALA A 130 15.21 -0.14 11.51
N THR A 131 15.08 -0.98 10.47
CA THR A 131 16.06 -1.16 9.42
C THR A 131 15.35 -1.07 8.08
N ARG A 132 15.85 -0.24 7.16
CA ARG A 132 15.37 -0.18 5.78
C ARG A 132 15.91 -1.38 5.00
N LEU A 133 15.23 -1.77 3.93
CA LEU A 133 15.74 -2.83 3.07
C LEU A 133 17.03 -2.35 2.41
N PRO A 134 18.03 -3.24 2.24
CA PRO A 134 19.26 -2.87 1.56
C PRO A 134 18.95 -2.43 0.13
N GLU A 135 19.51 -1.30 -0.28
CA GLU A 135 19.39 -0.84 -1.66
C GLU A 135 20.04 -1.86 -2.61
N ILE A 136 19.28 -2.28 -3.62
CA ILE A 136 19.83 -3.12 -4.68
C ILE A 136 20.51 -2.21 -5.70
N VAL A 137 21.83 -2.11 -5.60
CA VAL A 137 22.63 -1.47 -6.66
C VAL A 137 22.80 -2.47 -7.80
N LEU A 138 22.25 -2.13 -8.97
CA LEU A 138 22.50 -2.92 -10.16
C LEU A 138 23.99 -2.85 -10.52
N PRO A 139 24.66 -3.99 -10.77
CA PRO A 139 26.03 -3.96 -11.28
C PRO A 139 26.10 -3.12 -12.56
N GLU A 140 27.15 -2.30 -12.73
CA GLU A 140 27.32 -1.43 -13.91
C GLU A 140 27.14 -2.16 -15.25
N LYS A 141 27.50 -3.46 -15.31
CA LYS A 141 27.30 -4.34 -16.48
C LYS A 141 25.84 -4.66 -16.82
N MET A 142 24.88 -4.33 -15.95
CA MET A 142 23.44 -4.58 -16.11
C MET A 142 22.64 -3.30 -16.40
N THR A 143 23.25 -2.12 -16.28
CA THR A 143 22.65 -0.87 -16.77
C THR A 143 23.00 -0.74 -18.26
N LYS A 144 22.03 -0.98 -19.14
CA LYS A 144 22.21 -0.65 -20.56
C LYS A 144 22.37 0.87 -20.69
N ASP A 145 23.59 1.29 -21.02
CA ASP A 145 23.86 2.53 -21.75
C ASP A 145 22.86 2.63 -22.92
N SER A 146 21.83 3.43 -22.75
CA SER A 146 20.89 3.76 -23.82
C SER A 146 21.07 5.22 -24.18
N GLY A 147 22.04 5.43 -25.07
CA GLY A 147 22.08 6.61 -25.94
C GLY A 147 23.32 7.48 -25.77
N LYS A 148 24.43 7.06 -26.40
CA LYS A 148 25.43 8.03 -26.89
C LYS A 148 24.71 9.05 -27.78
N ALA A 149 24.83 10.32 -27.44
CA ALA A 149 24.62 11.41 -28.38
C ALA A 149 25.55 11.23 -29.60
N SER A 150 25.00 11.37 -30.80
CA SER A 150 25.73 11.63 -32.04
C SER A 150 24.86 12.53 -32.91
#